data_AF-A0A660KYG4-F1
#
_entry.id   AF-A0A660KYG4-F1
#
_cell.length_a   1.000
_cell.length_b   1.000
_cell.length_c   1.000
_cell.angle_alpha   90.00
_cell.angle_beta   90.00
_cell.angle_gamma   90.00
#
_symmetry.space_group_name_H-M   'P 1'
#
loop_
_entity.id
_entity.type
_entity.pdbx_description
1 polymer ?
#
loop_
_entity_poly.entity_id
_entity_poly.type
_entity_poly.pdbx_seq_one_letter_code
_entity_poly.pdbx_strand_id
1 'polypeptide(L)'
;MARWEPGARERLVVAAVDLFIEQGYDQTTVAQIAERAGVTKSTFFRHFPDKRELLVAGQETLSRLLSEGIAEAPEGATPLEAVAAGLRRASSEMTEFNRQLGPRLKAAVAASAELQERDALKSVGLGVAMAEALVARGVPDPTALVAAELGMLAFKRGYALWSESDRDDGTDLATYTSRVLDELRAASAQLG
;
A
#
# COMPACT_ATOMS: atom_id res chain seq x y z
N MET A 1 16.43 -24.91 18.57
CA MET A 1 15.30 -24.59 17.67
C MET A 1 14.95 -23.13 17.85
N ALA A 2 15.22 -22.27 16.86
CA ALA A 2 15.00 -20.83 17.01
C ALA A 2 13.49 -20.57 17.20
N ARG A 3 13.15 -20.08 18.39
CA ARG A 3 11.81 -19.64 18.78
C ARG A 3 11.54 -18.34 18.03
N TRP A 4 10.72 -18.40 16.98
CA TRP A 4 10.35 -17.24 16.17
C TRP A 4 9.70 -16.17 17.04
N GLU A 5 10.20 -14.94 16.99
CA GLU A 5 9.49 -13.83 17.60
C GLU A 5 8.42 -13.32 16.63
N PRO A 6 7.15 -13.20 17.08
CA PRO A 6 6.14 -12.44 16.35
C PRO A 6 6.71 -11.08 15.91
N GLY A 7 6.34 -10.61 14.72
CA GLY A 7 6.77 -9.31 14.24
C GLY A 7 8.12 -9.28 13.50
N ALA A 8 8.75 -10.42 13.18
CA ALA A 8 10.04 -10.45 12.49
C ALA A 8 10.01 -9.73 11.13
N ARG A 9 8.89 -9.83 10.42
CA ARG A 9 8.68 -9.17 9.12
C ARG A 9 8.62 -7.65 9.28
N GLU A 10 7.90 -7.16 10.27
CA GLU A 10 7.75 -5.76 10.61
C GLU A 10 9.09 -5.17 11.05
N ARG A 11 9.84 -5.87 11.91
CA ARG A 11 11.19 -5.44 12.34
C ARG A 11 12.16 -5.33 11.17
N LEU A 12 12.08 -6.26 10.21
CA LEU A 12 12.88 -6.20 8.98
C LEU A 12 12.54 -4.97 8.13
N VAL A 13 11.26 -4.63 7.97
CA VAL A 13 10.83 -3.43 7.23
C VAL A 13 11.31 -2.16 7.92
N VAL A 14 11.11 -2.04 9.24
CA VAL A 14 11.59 -0.89 10.02
C VAL A 14 13.10 -0.72 9.89
N ALA A 15 13.87 -1.80 10.13
CA ALA A 15 15.32 -1.78 10.04
C ALA A 15 15.82 -1.37 8.66
N ALA A 16 15.17 -1.84 7.58
CA ALA A 16 15.51 -1.47 6.22
C ALA A 16 15.25 0.00 5.95
N VAL A 17 14.08 0.51 6.30
CA VAL A 17 13.71 1.92 6.09
C VAL A 17 14.66 2.86 6.84
N ASP A 18 14.96 2.55 8.11
CA ASP A 18 15.89 3.36 8.90
C ASP A 18 17.30 3.35 8.29
N LEU A 19 17.82 2.19 7.87
CA LEU A 19 19.12 2.09 7.19
C LEU A 19 19.15 2.82 5.84
N PHE A 20 18.06 2.73 5.05
CA PHE A 20 17.97 3.44 3.77
C PHE A 20 18.02 4.96 3.96
N ILE A 21 17.48 5.49 5.06
CA ILE A 21 17.56 6.91 5.40
C ILE A 21 18.95 7.26 5.96
N GLU A 22 19.51 6.42 6.83
CA GLU A 22 20.80 6.68 7.51
C GLU A 22 22.00 6.72 6.54
N GLN A 23 22.06 5.79 5.59
CA GLN A 23 23.26 5.57 4.76
C GLN A 23 22.94 5.36 3.26
N GLY A 24 21.67 5.41 2.88
CA GLY A 24 21.22 5.21 1.50
C GLY A 24 20.91 3.74 1.17
N TYR A 25 20.04 3.55 0.17
CA TYR A 25 19.62 2.23 -0.29
C TYR A 25 20.80 1.39 -0.80
N ASP A 26 21.65 1.94 -1.66
CA ASP A 26 22.73 1.21 -2.32
C ASP A 26 23.80 0.69 -1.34
N GLN A 27 24.12 1.49 -0.32
CA GLN A 27 25.10 1.13 0.71
C GLN A 27 24.54 0.16 1.76
N THR A 28 23.23 -0.11 1.75
CA THR A 28 22.58 -1.00 2.70
C THR A 28 22.53 -2.45 2.19
N THR A 29 23.01 -3.37 3.02
CA THR A 29 23.05 -4.80 2.73
C THR A 29 21.99 -5.59 3.52
N VAL A 30 21.58 -6.74 2.99
CA VAL A 30 20.72 -7.71 3.71
C VAL A 30 21.32 -8.12 5.05
N ALA A 31 22.66 -8.16 5.16
CA ALA A 31 23.36 -8.46 6.40
C ALA A 31 23.05 -7.44 7.49
N GLN A 32 23.23 -6.15 7.18
CA GLN A 32 22.99 -5.05 8.10
C GLN A 32 21.52 -4.96 8.50
N ILE A 33 20.60 -5.18 7.56
CA ILE A 33 19.16 -5.19 7.85
C ILE A 33 18.81 -6.32 8.83
N ALA A 34 19.29 -7.55 8.56
CA ALA A 34 19.02 -8.69 9.42
C ALA A 34 19.59 -8.49 10.83
N GLU A 35 20.83 -8.00 10.92
CA GLU A 35 21.49 -7.67 12.19
C GLU A 35 20.70 -6.62 12.98
N ARG A 36 20.32 -5.51 12.35
CA ARG A 36 19.53 -4.44 12.96
C ARG A 36 18.14 -4.91 13.43
N ALA A 37 17.51 -5.81 12.67
CA ALA A 37 16.22 -6.41 13.02
C ALA A 37 16.31 -7.53 14.08
N GLY A 38 17.52 -7.89 14.52
CA GLY A 38 17.75 -8.96 15.49
C GLY A 38 17.44 -10.36 14.94
N VAL A 39 17.62 -10.58 13.63
CA VAL A 39 17.35 -11.85 12.95
C VAL A 39 18.56 -12.32 12.11
N THR A 40 18.52 -13.56 11.65
CA THR A 40 19.58 -14.09 10.78
C THR A 40 19.31 -13.77 9.30
N LYS A 41 20.35 -13.82 8.45
CA LYS A 41 20.18 -13.78 6.98
C LYS A 41 19.25 -14.87 6.46
N SER A 42 19.29 -16.07 7.04
CA SER A 42 18.38 -17.15 6.66
C SER A 42 16.91 -16.81 7.00
N THR A 43 16.69 -16.12 8.11
CA THR A 43 15.36 -15.60 8.47
C THR A 43 14.91 -14.52 7.49
N PHE A 44 15.80 -13.60 7.10
CA PHE A 44 15.51 -12.61 6.06
C PHE A 44 15.00 -13.28 4.78
N PHE A 45 15.79 -14.22 4.23
CA PHE A 45 15.48 -14.86 2.94
C PHE A 45 14.23 -15.75 2.98
N ARG A 46 13.76 -16.12 4.17
CA ARG A 46 12.47 -16.81 4.35
C ARG A 46 11.28 -15.89 4.15
N HIS A 47 11.45 -14.59 4.41
CA HIS A 47 10.39 -13.59 4.28
C HIS A 47 10.48 -12.81 2.97
N PHE A 48 11.69 -12.50 2.51
CA PHE A 48 11.92 -11.64 1.36
C PHE A 48 13.04 -12.20 0.48
N PRO A 49 12.84 -12.29 -0.84
CA PRO A 49 13.89 -12.79 -1.73
C PRO A 49 15.08 -11.81 -1.82
N ASP A 50 14.84 -10.51 -1.63
CA ASP A 50 15.85 -9.45 -1.64
C ASP A 50 15.39 -8.21 -0.84
N LYS A 51 16.25 -7.18 -0.74
CA LYS A 51 15.96 -5.97 0.05
C LYS A 51 14.93 -5.03 -0.58
N ARG A 52 14.66 -5.11 -1.88
CA ARG A 52 13.67 -4.23 -2.54
C ARG A 52 12.25 -4.69 -2.24
N GLU A 53 12.07 -5.99 -2.02
CA GLU A 53 10.76 -6.56 -1.65
C GLU A 53 10.27 -6.13 -0.26
N LEU A 54 11.14 -5.55 0.58
CA LEU A 54 10.73 -4.95 1.86
C LEU A 54 9.79 -3.75 1.69
N LEU A 55 9.90 -2.98 0.60
CA LEU A 55 9.05 -1.80 0.39
C LEU A 55 7.64 -2.13 -0.09
N VAL A 56 7.52 -3.28 -0.76
CA VAL A 56 6.24 -3.81 -1.22
C VAL A 56 5.71 -4.86 -0.24
N ALA A 57 6.31 -4.95 0.94
CA ALA A 57 5.85 -5.81 2.01
C ALA A 57 4.37 -5.53 2.33
N GLY A 58 3.49 -6.44 1.90
CA GLY A 58 2.06 -6.37 2.16
C GLY A 58 1.24 -6.03 0.91
N GLN A 59 1.88 -5.86 -0.24
CA GLN A 59 1.20 -5.68 -1.53
C GLN A 59 0.20 -6.81 -1.81
N GLU A 60 0.59 -8.07 -1.62
CA GLU A 60 -0.31 -9.22 -1.84
C GLU A 60 -1.54 -9.16 -0.92
N THR A 61 -1.33 -8.88 0.37
CA THR A 61 -2.41 -8.68 1.33
C THR A 61 -3.32 -7.52 0.90
N LEU A 62 -2.74 -6.39 0.50
CA LEU A 62 -3.49 -5.21 0.10
C LEU A 62 -4.31 -5.46 -1.18
N SER A 63 -3.70 -6.09 -2.19
CA SER A 63 -4.35 -6.50 -3.43
C SER A 63 -5.53 -7.42 -3.16
N ARG A 64 -5.34 -8.42 -2.30
CA ARG A 64 -6.39 -9.33 -1.86
C ARG A 64 -7.53 -8.58 -1.17
N LEU A 65 -7.24 -7.71 -0.21
CA LEU A 65 -8.26 -6.94 0.53
C LEU A 65 -9.04 -5.99 -0.38
N LEU A 66 -8.37 -5.31 -1.31
CA LEU A 66 -9.03 -4.47 -2.31
C LEU A 66 -10.00 -5.30 -3.16
N SER A 67 -9.52 -6.44 -3.67
CA SER A 67 -10.31 -7.34 -4.52
C SER A 67 -11.50 -7.94 -3.78
N GLU A 68 -11.30 -8.41 -2.55
CA GLU A 68 -12.36 -8.94 -1.68
C GLU A 68 -13.41 -7.87 -1.37
N GLY A 69 -12.99 -6.66 -1.00
CA GLY A 69 -13.94 -5.58 -0.68
C GLY A 69 -14.73 -5.10 -1.91
N ILE A 70 -14.12 -5.12 -3.10
CA ILE A 70 -14.85 -4.88 -4.36
C ILE A 70 -15.84 -6.01 -4.61
N ALA A 71 -15.40 -7.27 -4.53
CA ALA A 71 -16.24 -8.44 -4.78
C ALA A 71 -17.45 -8.52 -3.84
N GLU A 72 -17.27 -8.19 -2.56
CA GLU A 72 -18.30 -8.23 -1.51
C GLU A 72 -19.20 -6.97 -1.49
N ALA A 73 -18.96 -5.96 -2.33
CA ALA A 73 -19.79 -4.76 -2.36
C ALA A 73 -21.25 -5.10 -2.71
N PRO A 74 -22.25 -4.37 -2.16
CA PRO A 74 -23.67 -4.68 -2.36
C PRO A 74 -24.08 -4.87 -3.82
N GLU A 75 -25.09 -5.69 -4.06
CA GLU A 75 -25.71 -5.82 -5.38
C GLU A 75 -26.31 -4.47 -5.80
N GLY A 76 -26.04 -4.06 -7.03
CA GLY A 76 -26.44 -2.74 -7.54
C GLY A 76 -25.48 -1.58 -7.20
N ALA A 77 -24.42 -1.82 -6.42
CA ALA A 77 -23.38 -0.82 -6.21
C ALA A 77 -22.73 -0.41 -7.54
N THR A 78 -22.59 0.91 -7.74
CA THR A 78 -21.82 1.47 -8.85
C THR A 78 -20.35 1.03 -8.79
N PRO A 79 -19.60 1.09 -9.90
CA PRO A 79 -18.18 0.73 -9.89
C PRO A 79 -17.35 1.49 -8.84
N LEU A 80 -17.63 2.79 -8.64
CA LEU A 80 -16.93 3.60 -7.63
C LEU A 80 -17.36 3.26 -6.19
N GLU A 81 -18.60 2.86 -5.95
CA GLU A 81 -19.02 2.37 -4.63
C GLU A 81 -18.37 1.03 -4.30
N ALA A 82 -18.19 0.15 -5.29
CA ALA A 82 -17.45 -1.09 -5.12
C ALA A 82 -15.96 -0.82 -4.83
N VAL A 83 -15.34 0.12 -5.54
CA VAL A 83 -13.98 0.60 -5.25
C VAL A 83 -13.89 1.17 -3.83
N ALA A 84 -14.86 1.99 -3.40
CA ALA A 84 -14.89 2.53 -2.04
C ALA A 84 -14.97 1.42 -0.97
N ALA A 85 -15.72 0.34 -1.23
CA ALA A 85 -15.76 -0.83 -0.34
C ALA A 85 -14.40 -1.54 -0.26
N GLY A 86 -13.73 -1.74 -1.40
CA GLY A 86 -12.35 -2.22 -1.46
C GLY A 86 -11.38 -1.35 -0.66
N LEU A 87 -11.42 -0.03 -0.86
CA LEU A 87 -10.56 0.93 -0.16
C LEU A 87 -10.81 0.93 1.35
N ARG A 88 -12.07 0.83 1.80
CA ARG A 88 -12.40 0.72 3.23
C ARG A 88 -11.77 -0.52 3.86
N ARG A 89 -11.94 -1.68 3.22
CA ARG A 89 -11.40 -2.96 3.70
C ARG A 89 -9.87 -2.97 3.72
N ALA A 90 -9.25 -2.44 2.67
CA ALA A 90 -7.81 -2.27 2.60
C ALA A 90 -7.29 -1.30 3.68
N SER A 91 -8.01 -0.21 3.92
CA SER A 91 -7.64 0.82 4.89
C SER A 91 -7.81 0.37 6.34
N SER A 92 -8.72 -0.56 6.65
CA SER A 92 -8.94 -1.04 8.02
C SER A 92 -7.76 -1.86 8.56
N GLU A 93 -6.93 -2.42 7.69
CA GLU A 93 -5.70 -3.12 8.05
C GLU A 93 -4.50 -2.17 8.23
N MET A 94 -4.67 -0.88 7.88
CA MET A 94 -3.63 0.12 8.07
C MET A 94 -3.71 0.67 9.49
N THR A 95 -2.66 0.41 10.26
CA THR A 95 -2.57 0.80 11.66
C THR A 95 -1.65 2.01 11.84
N GLU A 96 -1.55 2.50 13.07
CA GLU A 96 -0.60 3.56 13.43
C GLU A 96 0.85 3.23 13.03
N PHE A 97 1.23 1.94 12.96
CA PHE A 97 2.51 1.51 12.43
C PHE A 97 2.72 1.95 10.97
N ASN A 98 1.70 1.76 10.12
CA ASN A 98 1.75 2.18 8.73
C ASN A 98 1.83 3.71 8.62
N ARG A 99 1.04 4.42 9.44
CA ARG A 99 1.05 5.89 9.51
C ARG A 99 2.45 6.44 9.77
N GLN A 100 3.13 5.90 10.78
CA GLN A 100 4.47 6.33 11.19
C GLN A 100 5.55 5.99 10.16
N LEU A 101 5.43 4.86 9.47
CA LEU A 101 6.36 4.48 8.41
C LEU A 101 6.16 5.25 7.10
N GLY A 102 4.96 5.79 6.85
CA GLY A 102 4.62 6.46 5.59
C GLY A 102 5.64 7.51 5.13
N PRO A 103 5.94 8.55 5.92
CA PRO A 103 6.88 9.59 5.52
C PRO A 103 8.30 9.06 5.28
N ARG A 104 8.73 8.08 6.09
CA ARG A 104 10.06 7.46 5.98
C ARG A 104 10.18 6.60 4.72
N LEU A 105 9.16 5.79 4.43
CA LEU A 105 9.07 5.02 3.20
C LEU A 105 9.08 5.93 1.97
N LYS A 106 8.29 7.01 2.00
CA LYS A 106 8.25 8.03 0.92
C LYS A 106 9.63 8.63 0.68
N ALA A 107 10.34 9.01 1.75
CA ALA A 107 11.69 9.55 1.64
C ALA A 107 12.69 8.53 1.07
N ALA A 108 12.65 7.28 1.54
CA ALA A 108 13.52 6.22 1.04
C ALA A 108 13.27 5.91 -0.46
N VAL A 109 12.00 5.83 -0.88
CA VAL A 109 11.63 5.65 -2.29
C VAL A 109 12.12 6.82 -3.14
N ALA A 110 11.91 8.07 -2.70
CA ALA A 110 12.34 9.24 -3.44
C ALA A 110 13.86 9.30 -3.68
N ALA A 111 14.66 8.69 -2.79
CA ALA A 111 16.11 8.71 -2.84
C ALA A 111 16.75 7.67 -3.78
N SER A 112 15.99 6.75 -4.38
CA SER A 112 16.54 5.68 -5.23
C SER A 112 15.65 5.36 -6.44
N ALA A 113 16.22 5.40 -7.64
CA ALA A 113 15.49 5.05 -8.87
C ALA A 113 14.99 3.60 -8.86
N GLU A 114 15.78 2.66 -8.34
CA GLU A 114 15.37 1.24 -8.22
C GLU A 114 14.13 1.09 -7.31
N LEU A 115 14.08 1.87 -6.22
CA LEU A 115 12.93 1.86 -5.32
C LEU A 115 11.70 2.53 -5.95
N GLN A 116 11.89 3.61 -6.72
CA GLN A 116 10.81 4.25 -7.49
C GLN A 116 10.19 3.29 -8.51
N GLU A 117 11.03 2.56 -9.26
CA GLU A 117 10.58 1.54 -10.21
C GLU A 117 9.76 0.46 -9.52
N ARG A 118 10.23 -0.02 -8.36
CA ARG A 118 9.51 -1.07 -7.62
C ARG A 118 8.17 -0.58 -7.06
N ASP A 119 8.11 0.63 -6.53
CA ASP A 119 6.87 1.25 -6.03
C ASP A 119 5.86 1.52 -7.16
N ALA A 120 6.34 1.94 -8.34
CA ALA A 120 5.51 2.08 -9.52
C ALA A 120 4.89 0.74 -9.95
N LEU A 121 5.70 -0.33 -10.01
CA LEU A 121 5.21 -1.69 -10.32
C LEU A 121 4.19 -2.18 -9.29
N LYS A 122 4.39 -1.90 -8.00
CA LYS A 122 3.41 -2.19 -6.95
C LYS A 122 2.09 -1.49 -7.23
N SER A 123 2.14 -0.19 -7.55
CA SER A 123 0.95 0.61 -7.83
C SER A 123 0.15 0.06 -9.02
N VAL A 124 0.84 -0.33 -10.09
CA VAL A 124 0.22 -0.96 -11.27
C VAL A 124 -0.47 -2.26 -10.87
N GLY A 125 0.21 -3.13 -10.10
CA GLY A 125 -0.38 -4.40 -9.66
C GLY A 125 -1.66 -4.24 -8.83
N LEU A 126 -1.74 -3.20 -8.00
CA LEU A 126 -2.95 -2.90 -7.22
C LEU A 126 -4.10 -2.41 -8.12
N GLY A 127 -3.80 -1.55 -9.11
CA GLY A 127 -4.79 -1.08 -10.09
C GLY A 127 -5.36 -2.23 -10.92
N VAL A 128 -4.50 -3.14 -11.39
CA VAL A 128 -4.91 -4.35 -12.13
C VAL A 128 -5.84 -5.21 -11.28
N ALA A 129 -5.49 -5.48 -10.02
CA ALA A 129 -6.34 -6.29 -9.13
C ALA A 129 -7.73 -5.68 -8.92
N MET A 130 -7.83 -4.36 -8.78
CA MET A 130 -9.11 -3.66 -8.66
C MET A 130 -9.92 -3.74 -9.96
N ALA A 131 -9.28 -3.55 -11.11
CA ALA A 131 -9.93 -3.64 -12.42
C ALA A 131 -10.46 -5.07 -12.68
N GLU A 132 -9.66 -6.09 -12.41
CA GLU A 132 -10.06 -7.51 -12.53
C GLU A 132 -11.24 -7.84 -11.62
N ALA A 133 -11.23 -7.36 -10.37
CA ALA A 133 -12.34 -7.54 -9.43
C ALA A 133 -13.64 -6.85 -9.92
N LEU A 134 -13.54 -5.68 -10.55
CA LEU A 134 -14.69 -4.98 -11.15
C LEU A 134 -15.22 -5.72 -12.39
N VAL A 135 -14.33 -6.20 -13.26
CA VAL A 135 -14.71 -6.99 -14.43
C VAL A 135 -15.41 -8.29 -14.00
N ALA A 136 -14.94 -8.94 -12.94
CA ALA A 136 -15.59 -10.12 -12.36
C ALA A 136 -17.01 -9.82 -11.83
N ARG A 137 -17.32 -8.56 -11.50
CA ARG A 137 -18.67 -8.08 -11.16
C ARG A 137 -19.53 -7.71 -12.37
N GLY A 138 -19.04 -7.91 -13.59
CA GLY A 138 -19.74 -7.57 -14.82
C GLY A 138 -19.60 -6.10 -15.24
N VAL A 139 -18.69 -5.34 -14.63
CA VAL A 139 -18.39 -3.97 -15.07
C VAL A 139 -17.64 -4.02 -16.41
N PRO A 140 -18.03 -3.24 -17.43
CA PRO A 140 -17.30 -3.17 -18.69
C PRO A 140 -15.84 -2.73 -18.48
N ASP A 141 -14.92 -3.34 -19.23
CA ASP A 141 -13.47 -3.17 -19.07
C ASP A 141 -13.00 -1.69 -19.04
N PRO A 142 -13.41 -0.80 -19.97
CA PRO A 142 -13.01 0.62 -19.90
C PRO A 142 -13.48 1.32 -18.62
N THR A 143 -14.68 0.99 -18.14
CA THR A 143 -15.23 1.56 -16.90
C THR A 143 -14.51 1.01 -15.67
N ALA A 144 -14.16 -0.28 -15.68
CA ALA A 144 -13.39 -0.91 -14.61
C ALA A 144 -11.99 -0.30 -14.48
N LEU A 145 -11.30 -0.07 -15.60
CA LEU A 145 -9.99 0.57 -15.63
C LEU A 145 -10.03 2.00 -15.06
N VAL A 146 -10.97 2.83 -15.52
CA VAL A 146 -11.09 4.21 -15.00
C VAL A 146 -11.43 4.22 -13.50
N ALA A 147 -12.36 3.37 -13.06
CA ALA A 147 -12.71 3.27 -11.64
C ALA A 147 -11.53 2.79 -10.77
N ALA A 148 -10.75 1.82 -11.27
CA ALA A 148 -9.56 1.33 -10.59
C ALA A 148 -8.48 2.42 -10.47
N GLU A 149 -8.23 3.20 -11.53
CA GLU A 149 -7.26 4.30 -11.49
C GLU A 149 -7.69 5.43 -10.55
N LEU A 150 -8.98 5.78 -10.53
CA LEU A 150 -9.51 6.72 -9.54
C LEU A 150 -9.34 6.19 -8.12
N GLY A 151 -9.59 4.90 -7.90
CA GLY A 151 -9.36 4.22 -6.63
C GLY A 151 -7.89 4.24 -6.19
N MET A 152 -6.96 3.97 -7.11
CA MET A 152 -5.53 4.03 -6.85
C MET A 152 -5.05 5.43 -6.50
N LEU A 153 -5.54 6.45 -7.22
CA LEU A 153 -5.23 7.85 -6.92
C LEU A 153 -5.81 8.27 -5.56
N ALA A 154 -7.04 7.84 -5.25
CA ALA A 154 -7.67 8.06 -3.95
C ALA A 154 -6.87 7.43 -2.82
N PHE A 155 -6.41 6.18 -3.00
CA PHE A 155 -5.60 5.49 -2.02
C PHE A 155 -4.27 6.22 -1.77
N LYS A 156 -3.52 6.54 -2.84
CA LYS A 156 -2.22 7.22 -2.72
C LYS A 156 -2.32 8.58 -2.04
N ARG A 157 -3.26 9.42 -2.48
CA ARG A 157 -3.46 10.77 -1.91
C ARG A 157 -4.03 10.68 -0.50
N GLY A 158 -5.00 9.79 -0.25
CA GLY A 158 -5.56 9.56 1.07
C GLY A 158 -4.51 9.10 2.08
N TYR A 159 -3.65 8.16 1.68
CA TYR A 159 -2.53 7.69 2.50
C TYR A 159 -1.52 8.78 2.80
N ALA A 160 -1.12 9.56 1.79
CA ALA A 160 -0.21 10.69 1.98
C ALA A 160 -0.76 11.69 3.01
N LEU A 161 -2.00 12.14 2.81
CA LEU A 161 -2.69 13.07 3.72
C LEU A 161 -2.81 12.52 5.14
N TRP A 162 -3.23 11.26 5.28
CA TRP A 162 -3.36 10.61 6.59
C TRP A 162 -2.01 10.44 7.30
N SER A 163 -0.95 10.13 6.56
CA SER A 163 0.40 9.96 7.12
C SER A 163 1.07 11.28 7.52
N GLU A 164 0.62 12.40 6.93
CA GLU A 164 1.16 13.75 7.15
C GLU A 164 0.27 14.60 8.09
N SER A 165 -0.97 14.15 8.40
CA SER A 165 -1.88 14.88 9.29
C SER A 165 -1.50 14.76 10.77
N ASP A 166 -1.88 15.76 11.55
CA ASP A 166 -1.67 15.76 13.00
C ASP A 166 -2.37 14.56 13.66
N ARG A 167 -1.70 13.95 14.64
CA ARG A 167 -2.13 12.70 15.30
C ARG A 167 -3.48 12.81 16.02
N ASP A 168 -3.97 14.03 16.25
CA ASP A 168 -5.12 14.34 17.11
C ASP A 168 -6.46 14.44 16.34
N ASP A 169 -6.45 14.24 15.02
CA ASP A 169 -7.69 14.22 14.22
C ASP A 169 -8.54 12.96 14.41
N GLY A 170 -7.98 11.92 15.06
CA GLY A 170 -8.63 10.63 15.32
C GLY A 170 -9.16 9.91 14.08
N THR A 171 -8.78 10.38 12.89
CA THR A 171 -9.43 10.01 11.63
C THR A 171 -8.68 8.84 11.00
N ASP A 172 -9.42 7.78 10.65
CA ASP A 172 -8.84 6.60 10.02
C ASP A 172 -8.50 6.84 8.54
N LEU A 173 -7.64 5.97 7.97
CA LEU A 173 -7.27 6.06 6.57
C LEU A 173 -8.49 5.91 5.63
N ALA A 174 -9.48 5.12 6.03
CA ALA A 174 -10.69 4.90 5.23
C ALA A 174 -11.44 6.21 4.98
N THR A 175 -11.52 7.10 5.97
CA THR A 175 -12.13 8.42 5.83
C THR A 175 -11.36 9.30 4.84
N TYR A 176 -10.03 9.31 4.93
CA TYR A 176 -9.19 10.07 3.98
C TYR A 176 -9.33 9.57 2.54
N THR A 177 -9.26 8.25 2.33
CA THR A 177 -9.40 7.66 0.99
C THR A 177 -10.79 7.86 0.41
N SER A 178 -11.85 7.76 1.22
CA SER A 178 -13.23 7.99 0.78
C SER A 178 -13.45 9.44 0.35
N ARG A 179 -12.99 10.40 1.17
CA ARG A 179 -13.07 11.84 0.84
C ARG A 179 -12.37 12.15 -0.48
N VAL A 180 -11.15 11.65 -0.67
CA VAL A 180 -10.42 11.89 -1.91
C VAL A 180 -11.12 11.21 -3.10
N LEU A 181 -11.68 10.00 -2.94
CA LEU A 181 -12.41 9.34 -4.01
C LEU A 181 -13.63 10.17 -4.44
N ASP A 182 -14.37 10.75 -3.50
CA ASP A 182 -15.51 11.62 -3.79
C ASP A 182 -15.08 12.91 -4.50
N GLU A 183 -13.98 13.53 -4.07
CA GLU A 183 -13.38 14.68 -4.75
C GLU A 183 -12.98 14.35 -6.21
N LEU A 184 -12.34 13.20 -6.42
CA LEU A 184 -11.93 12.73 -7.75
C LEU A 184 -13.13 12.38 -8.64
N ARG A 185 -14.18 11.77 -8.08
CA ARG A 185 -15.44 11.53 -8.78
C ARG A 185 -16.06 12.85 -9.26
N ALA A 186 -16.17 13.83 -8.37
CA ALA A 186 -16.71 15.15 -8.71
C ALA A 186 -15.86 15.87 -9.77
N ALA A 187 -14.53 15.82 -9.64
CA ALA A 187 -13.62 16.40 -10.64
C ALA A 187 -13.75 15.70 -12.00
N SER A 188 -13.88 14.36 -12.03
CA SER A 188 -14.04 13.61 -13.27
C SER A 188 -15.33 13.98 -14.02
N ALA A 189 -16.42 14.26 -13.31
CA ALA A 189 -17.68 14.70 -13.89
C ALA A 189 -17.62 16.13 -14.50
N GLN A 190 -16.62 16.93 -14.11
CA GLN A 190 -16.41 18.27 -14.68
C GLN A 190 -15.59 18.23 -15.98
N LEU A 191 -15.02 17.09 -16.36
CA LEU A 191 -14.19 16.94 -17.57
C LEU A 191 -15.00 16.73 -18.85
N GLY A 192 -16.32 16.49 -18.77
CA GLY A 192 -17.20 16.30 -19.91
C GLY A 192 -18.45 15.50 -19.58
#